data_AF-A0A936ZQ13-F1
#
_entry.id   AF-A0A936ZQ13-F1
#
_cell.length_a   1.000
_cell.length_b   1.000
_cell.length_c   1.000
_cell.angle_alpha   90.00
_cell.angle_beta   90.00
_cell.angle_gamma   90.00
#
_symmetry.space_group_name_H-M   'P 1'
#
loop_
_entity.id
_entity.type
_entity.pdbx_description
1 polymer ?
#
loop_
_entity_poly.entity_id
_entity_poly.type
_entity_poly.pdbx_seq_one_letter_code
_entity_poly.pdbx_strand_id
1 'polypeptide(L)' 'MKLSKNTKKAGLALMGSMLGFMIAKKYTPNETYPFILIGGFIGSCLGEELIVEDLNRIKNHERN' A
#
# COMPACT_ATOMS: atom_id res chain seq x y z
N MET A 1 -13.18 3.90 -14.38
CA MET A 1 -13.83 3.63 -13.08
C MET A 1 -13.13 4.43 -12.00
N LYS A 2 -13.86 5.20 -11.16
CA LYS A 2 -13.29 5.77 -9.94
C LYS A 2 -13.06 4.61 -8.96
N LEU A 3 -11.80 4.29 -8.66
CA LEU A 3 -11.47 3.26 -7.68
C LEU A 3 -11.82 3.75 -6.27
N SER A 4 -12.45 2.87 -5.49
CA SER A 4 -12.76 3.12 -4.08
C SER A 4 -11.47 3.32 -3.27
N LYS A 5 -11.54 4.13 -2.22
CA LYS A 5 -10.42 4.37 -1.28
C LYS A 5 -9.91 3.05 -0.70
N ASN A 6 -10.82 2.16 -0.30
CA ASN A 6 -10.45 0.84 0.22
C ASN A 6 -9.76 -0.01 -0.84
N THR A 7 -10.17 0.11 -2.11
CA THR A 7 -9.52 -0.60 -3.21
C THR A 7 -8.11 -0.07 -3.48
N LYS A 8 -7.89 1.25 -3.39
CA LYS A 8 -6.55 1.85 -3.49
C LYS A 8 -5.64 1.36 -2.35
N LYS A 9 -6.13 1.37 -1.11
CA LYS A 9 -5.39 0.87 0.07
C LYS A 9 -5.04 -0.61 -0.05
N ALA A 10 -6.03 -1.43 -0.40
CA ALA A 10 -5.83 -2.86 -0.61
C ALA A 10 -4.84 -3.14 -1.74
N GLY A 11 -4.87 -2.34 -2.82
CA GLY A 11 -3.90 -2.43 -3.91
C GLY A 11 -2.47 -2.15 -3.46
N LEU A 12 -2.26 -1.09 -2.68
CA LEU A 12 -0.94 -0.75 -2.14
C LEU A 12 -0.43 -1.79 -1.14
N ALA A 13 -1.30 -2.32 -0.28
CA ALA A 13 -0.97 -3.44 0.60
C ALA A 13 -0.56 -4.69 -0.17
N LEU A 14 -1.31 -5.04 -1.23
CA LEU A 14 -1.01 -6.19 -2.09
C LEU A 14 0.33 -6.02 -2.80
N MET A 15 0.60 -4.84 -3.36
CA MET A 15 1.88 -4.53 -4.01
C MET A 15 3.04 -4.62 -3.02
N GLY A 16 2.88 -4.08 -1.81
CA GLY A 16 3.87 -4.20 -0.74
C GLY A 16 4.17 -5.65 -0.36
N SER A 17 3.14 -6.47 -0.17
CA SER A 17 3.30 -7.90 0.11
C SER A 17 4.00 -8.66 -1.03
N MET A 18 3.69 -8.32 -2.28
CA MET A 18 4.37 -8.90 -3.45
C MET A 18 5.85 -8.52 -3.52
N LEU A 19 6.19 -7.27 -3.20
CA LEU A 19 7.58 -6.84 -3.13
C LEU A 19 8.33 -7.59 -2.01
N GLY A 20 7.70 -7.75 -0.85
CA GLY A 20 8.23 -8.55 0.25
C GLY A 20 8.52 -10.00 -0.18
N PHE A 21 7.58 -10.64 -0.90
CA PHE A 21 7.77 -11.97 -1.46
C PHE A 21 8.96 -12.04 -2.43
N MET A 22 9.08 -11.07 -3.35
CA MET A 22 10.18 -11.04 -4.33
C MET A 22 11.55 -10.89 -3.65
N ILE A 23 11.64 -10.05 -2.61
CA ILE A 23 12.87 -9.86 -1.84
C ILE A 23 13.21 -11.15 -1.11
N ALA A 24 12.27 -11.77 -0.41
CA ALA A 24 12.53 -13.02 0.29
C ALA A 24 12.96 -14.15 -0.65
N LYS A 25 12.31 -14.27 -1.82
CA LYS A 25 12.69 -15.27 -2.83
C LYS A 25 14.16 -15.13 -3.28
N LYS A 26 14.71 -13.91 -3.26
CA LYS A 26 16.09 -13.65 -3.68
C LYS A 26 17.10 -13.85 -2.55
N TYR A 27 16.79 -13.43 -1.33
CA TYR A 27 17.77 -13.39 -0.23
C TYR A 27 17.59 -14.51 0.80
N THR A 28 16.34 -14.83 1.14
CA THR A 28 16.03 -15.73 2.26
C THR A 28 14.72 -16.51 1.99
N PRO A 29 14.74 -17.51 1.10
CA PRO A 29 13.51 -18.17 0.65
C PRO A 29 12.76 -18.93 1.76
N ASN A 30 13.46 -19.32 2.83
CA ASN A 30 12.85 -19.98 3.99
C ASN A 30 12.07 -19.01 4.91
N GLU A 31 12.32 -17.70 4.81
CA GLU A 31 11.70 -16.67 5.66
C GLU A 31 10.67 -15.83 4.90
N THR A 32 10.08 -16.40 3.85
CA THR A 32 9.19 -15.68 2.93
C THR A 32 7.98 -15.02 3.62
N TYR A 33 7.39 -15.69 4.61
CA TYR A 33 6.19 -15.21 5.28
C TYR A 33 6.39 -13.90 6.07
N PRO A 34 7.44 -13.75 6.92
CA PRO A 34 7.80 -12.48 7.53
C PRO A 34 7.94 -11.31 6.54
N PHE A 35 8.64 -11.49 5.43
CA PHE A 35 8.84 -10.42 4.45
C PHE A 35 7.54 -10.01 3.74
N ILE A 36 6.66 -10.96 3.43
CA ILE A 36 5.31 -10.67 2.89
C ILE A 36 4.52 -9.79 3.86
N LEU A 37 4.55 -10.12 5.16
CA LEU A 37 3.83 -9.38 6.20
C LEU A 37 4.39 -7.97 6.37
N ILE A 38 5.72 -7.82 6.45
CA ILE A 38 6.38 -6.52 6.55
C ILE A 38 6.07 -5.66 5.32
N GLY A 39 6.17 -6.23 4.13
CA GLY A 39 5.85 -5.53 2.88
C GLY A 39 4.39 -5.08 2.84
N GLY A 40 3.45 -5.95 3.24
CA GLY A 40 2.03 -5.62 3.29
C GLY A 40 1.68 -4.55 4.33
N PHE A 41 2.36 -4.57 5.47
CA PHE A 41 2.25 -3.55 6.50
C PHE A 41 2.69 -2.18 5.99
N ILE A 42 3.89 -2.10 5.38
CA ILE A 42 4.41 -0.85 4.78
C ILE A 42 3.46 -0.33 3.69
N GLY A 43 3.00 -1.21 2.79
CA GLY A 43 2.03 -0.85 1.75
C GLY A 43 0.71 -0.33 2.31
N SER A 44 0.27 -0.85 3.46
CA SER A 44 -0.93 -0.39 4.15
C SER A 44 -0.77 1.00 4.76
N CYS A 45 0.38 1.29 5.39
CA CYS A 45 0.70 2.60 5.96
C CYS A 45 0.77 3.68 4.87
N LEU A 46 1.50 3.40 3.77
CA LEU A 46 1.59 4.32 2.63
C LEU A 46 0.23 4.55 1.98
N GLY A 47 -0.60 3.51 1.91
CA GLY A 47 -1.97 3.62 1.42
C GLY A 47 -2.87 4.49 2.30
N GLU A 48 -2.65 4.52 3.61
CA GLU A 48 -3.35 5.43 4.51
C GLU A 48 -2.95 6.89 4.28
N GLU A 49 -1.65 7.18 4.22
CA GLU A 49 -1.15 8.55 4.03
C GLU A 49 -1.57 9.14 2.68
N LEU A 50 -1.43 8.40 1.58
CA LEU A 50 -1.81 8.88 0.23
C LEU A 50 -3.31 9.19 0.10
N ILE A 51 -4.16 8.39 0.76
CA ILE A 51 -5.62 8.59 0.70
C ILE A 51 -6.04 9.84 1.48
N VAL A 52 -5.37 10.15 2.58
CA VAL A 52 -5.62 11.35 3.38
C VAL A 52 -5.22 12.61 2.60
N GLU A 53 -4.09 12.57 1.88
CA GLU A 53 -3.63 13.67 1.03
C GLU A 53 -4.59 13.97 -0.13
N ASP A 54 -5.06 12.93 -0.84
CA ASP A 54 -6.01 13.05 -1.95
C ASP A 54 -7.34 13.70 -1.48
N LEU A 55 -7.79 13.35 -0.27
CA LEU A 55 -8.96 13.94 0.39
C LEU A 55 -8.79 15.43 0.69
N ASN A 56 -7.65 15.81 1.28
CA ASN A 56 -7.36 17.20 1.63
C ASN A 56 -7.23 18.07 0.38
N ARG A 57 -6.68 17.52 -0.70
CA ARG A 57 -6.55 18.21 -2.00
C ARG A 57 -7.92 18.50 -2.63
N ILE A 58 -8.84 17.54 -2.62
CA ILE A 58 -10.22 17.74 -3.13
C ILE A 58 -10.93 18.82 -2.30
N LYS A 59 -10.82 18.77 -0.97
CA LYS A 59 -11.48 19.71 -0.05
C LYS A 59 -10.99 21.15 -0.16
N ASN A 60 -9.77 21.36 -0.66
CA ASN A 60 -9.22 22.69 -0.92
C ASN A 60 -9.58 23.20 -2.31
N HIS A 61 -9.86 22.31 -3.26
CA HIS A 61 -10.29 22.68 -4.60
C HIS A 61 -11.78 23.06 -4.68
N GLU A 62 -12.61 22.54 -3.78
CA GLU A 62 -14.03 22.95 -3.62
C GLU A 62 -14.21 24.27 -2.83
N ARG A 63 -13.15 24.77 -2.19
CA ARG A 63 -13.16 26.01 -1.40
C ARG A 63 -12.71 27.27 -2.15
N ASN A 64 -12.28 27.12 -3.41
CA ASN A 64 -11.94 28.20 -4.34
C ASN A 64 -12.97 28.27 -5.46
#